data_AF-A0A8T4DSL5-F1
#
_entry.id   AF-A0A8T4DSL5-F1
#
_cell.length_a   1.000
_cell.length_b   1.000
_cell.length_c   1.000
_cell.angle_alpha   90.00
_cell.angle_beta   90.00
_cell.angle_gamma   90.00
#
_symmetry.space_group_name_H-M   'P 1'
#
loop_
_entity.id
_entity.type
_entity.pdbx_description
1 polymer ?
#
loop_
_entity_poly.entity_id
_entity_poly.type
_entity_poly.pdbx_seq_one_letter_code
_entity_poly.pdbx_strand_id
1 'polypeptide(L)'
;MPYVIFEVESAQAGKIQTMLQDDIVNRQSIVIRDANSLDIKEAVSYLKIEGSMEGIKRAEELAKELGMKKLPVTKAKKIDEKIKEQEDSAATGMGMIFD
;
A
#
# COMPACT_ATOMS: atom_id res chain seq x y z
N MET A 1 10.12 5.75 -8.30
CA MET A 1 10.55 4.33 -8.44
C MET A 1 9.35 3.51 -8.91
N PRO A 2 9.51 2.29 -9.46
CA PRO A 2 8.36 1.46 -9.79
C PRO A 2 7.63 1.03 -8.51
N TYR A 3 6.32 0.84 -8.61
CA TYR A 3 5.49 0.41 -7.48
C TYR A 3 4.34 -0.50 -7.94
N VAL A 4 3.76 -1.21 -6.99
CA VAL A 4 2.54 -2.00 -7.13
C VAL A 4 1.62 -1.74 -5.94
N ILE A 5 0.31 -1.77 -6.17
CA ILE A 5 -0.69 -1.65 -5.11
C ILE A 5 -1.60 -2.86 -5.15
N PHE A 6 -1.77 -3.49 -4.00
CA PHE A 6 -2.69 -4.60 -3.78
C PHE A 6 -3.87 -4.14 -2.96
N GLU A 7 -5.05 -4.65 -3.31
CA GLU A 7 -6.29 -4.56 -2.55
C GLU A 7 -6.42 -5.85 -1.73
N VAL A 8 -6.60 -5.69 -0.43
CA VAL A 8 -6.80 -6.78 0.52
C VAL A 8 -8.08 -6.49 1.28
N GLU A 9 -9.01 -7.44 1.32
CA GLU A 9 -10.22 -7.27 2.13
C GLU A 9 -9.85 -7.07 3.61
N SER A 10 -10.56 -6.20 4.33
CA SER A 10 -10.26 -5.94 5.74
C SER A 10 -10.37 -7.21 6.60
N ALA A 11 -11.24 -8.15 6.23
CA ALA A 11 -11.34 -9.48 6.86
C ALA A 11 -10.07 -10.34 6.68
N GLN A 12 -9.27 -10.01 5.67
CA GLN A 12 -8.05 -10.72 5.28
C GLN A 12 -6.79 -9.87 5.54
N ALA A 13 -6.89 -8.79 6.33
CA ALA A 13 -5.76 -7.92 6.65
C ALA A 13 -4.55 -8.68 7.23
N GLY A 14 -4.76 -9.83 7.89
CA GLY A 14 -3.67 -10.71 8.35
C GLY A 14 -2.74 -11.20 7.23
N LYS A 15 -3.23 -11.31 6.00
CA LYS A 15 -2.41 -11.67 4.83
C LYS A 15 -1.33 -10.63 4.53
N ILE A 16 -1.60 -9.35 4.82
CA ILE A 16 -0.60 -8.29 4.67
C ILE A 16 0.59 -8.62 5.55
N GLN A 17 0.37 -8.96 6.83
CA GLN A 17 1.46 -9.35 7.73
C GLN A 17 2.26 -10.53 7.19
N THR A 18 1.60 -11.54 6.63
CA THR A 18 2.28 -12.68 5.98
C THR A 18 3.17 -12.24 4.82
N MET A 19 2.71 -11.32 3.97
CA MET A 19 3.55 -10.76 2.89
C MET A 19 4.76 -9.99 3.45
N LEU A 20 4.61 -9.28 4.57
CA LEU A 20 5.69 -8.52 5.18
C LEU A 20 6.73 -9.38 5.91
N GLN A 21 6.45 -10.67 6.13
CA GLN A 21 7.43 -11.62 6.65
C GLN A 21 8.44 -12.04 5.58
N ASP A 22 8.19 -11.78 4.30
CA ASP A 22 9.14 -12.07 3.23
C ASP A 22 10.30 -11.07 3.24
N ASP A 23 11.53 -11.58 3.35
CA ASP A 23 12.76 -10.78 3.42
C ASP A 23 12.96 -9.84 2.23
N ILE A 24 12.53 -10.21 1.02
CA ILE A 24 12.73 -9.40 -0.18
C ILE A 24 11.70 -8.27 -0.20
N VAL A 25 10.44 -8.58 0.10
CA VAL A 25 9.37 -7.57 0.16
C VAL A 25 9.59 -6.58 1.31
N ASN A 26 10.01 -7.06 2.48
CA ASN A 26 10.24 -6.24 3.68
C ASN A 26 11.32 -5.17 3.47
N ARG A 27 12.29 -5.42 2.58
CA ARG A 27 13.34 -4.46 2.20
C ARG A 27 12.87 -3.32 1.29
N GLN A 28 11.62 -3.36 0.81
CA GLN A 28 11.06 -2.32 -0.06
C GLN A 28 10.31 -1.26 0.76
N SER A 29 9.99 -0.13 0.14
CA SER A 29 9.11 0.87 0.76
C SER A 29 7.67 0.36 0.76
N ILE A 30 7.14 0.13 1.95
CA ILE A 30 5.81 -0.42 2.17
C ILE A 30 4.90 0.65 2.78
N VAL A 31 3.72 0.86 2.19
CA VAL A 31 2.68 1.74 2.74
C VAL A 31 1.37 0.96 2.83
N ILE A 32 0.73 1.01 4.00
CA ILE A 32 -0.55 0.36 4.27
C ILE A 32 -1.56 1.43 4.63
N ARG A 33 -2.67 1.47 3.89
CA ARG A 33 -3.76 2.43 4.11
C ARG A 33 -5.11 1.77 3.92
N ASP A 34 -5.98 1.92 4.91
CA ASP A 34 -7.36 1.48 4.79
C ASP A 34 -8.14 2.38 3.84
N ALA A 35 -9.05 1.80 3.07
CA ALA A 35 -9.91 2.54 2.15
C ALA A 35 -10.74 3.61 2.89
N ASN A 36 -11.24 3.28 4.08
CA ASN A 36 -11.95 4.24 4.94
C ASN A 36 -11.10 5.47 5.26
N SER A 37 -9.79 5.29 5.49
CA SER A 37 -8.88 6.41 5.74
C SER A 37 -8.80 7.32 4.52
N LEU A 38 -8.86 6.78 3.29
CA LEU A 38 -8.77 7.51 2.02
C LEU A 38 -10.11 8.12 1.54
N ASP A 39 -11.13 8.20 2.41
CA ASP A 39 -12.52 8.57 2.09
C ASP A 39 -13.18 7.63 1.06
N ILE A 40 -12.72 6.38 0.99
CA ILE A 40 -13.28 5.36 0.11
C ILE A 40 -14.14 4.42 0.95
N LYS A 41 -15.44 4.33 0.63
CA LYS A 41 -16.41 3.47 1.33
C LYS A 41 -16.29 2.01 0.90
N GLU A 42 -15.11 1.43 1.07
CA GLU A 42 -14.82 0.01 0.82
C GLU A 42 -14.22 -0.62 2.08
N ALA A 43 -14.58 -1.87 2.37
CA ALA A 43 -14.01 -2.63 3.48
C ALA A 43 -12.73 -3.35 3.04
N VAL A 44 -11.77 -2.57 2.54
CA VAL A 44 -10.49 -3.06 2.03
C VAL A 44 -9.35 -2.20 2.54
N SER A 45 -8.16 -2.79 2.59
CA SER A 45 -6.89 -2.13 2.87
C SER A 45 -6.02 -2.19 1.62
N TYR A 46 -5.38 -1.07 1.30
CA TYR A 46 -4.44 -0.96 0.20
C TYR A 46 -3.02 -1.11 0.70
N LEU A 47 -2.29 -2.04 0.08
CA LEU A 47 -0.88 -2.30 0.34
C LEU A 47 -0.07 -1.82 -0.87
N LYS A 48 0.65 -0.72 -0.72
CA LYS A 48 1.58 -0.20 -1.71
C LYS A 48 2.98 -0.73 -1.40
N ILE A 49 3.64 -1.27 -2.41
CA ILE A 49 5.04 -1.69 -2.36
C ILE A 49 5.79 -0.96 -3.47
N GLU A 50 6.74 -0.13 -3.09
CA GLU A 50 7.58 0.68 -3.98
C GLU A 50 9.05 0.35 -3.76
N GLY A 51 9.80 0.13 -4.84
CA GLY A 51 11.21 -0.22 -4.71
C GLY A 51 11.80 -0.84 -5.96
N SER A 52 12.59 -1.89 -5.76
CA SER A 52 13.25 -2.63 -6.84
C SER A 52 12.26 -3.49 -7.64
N MET A 53 12.58 -3.74 -8.92
CA MET A 53 11.76 -4.64 -9.75
C MET A 53 11.70 -6.07 -9.18
N GLU A 54 12.75 -6.52 -8.50
CA GLU A 54 12.79 -7.84 -7.84
C GLU A 54 11.78 -7.90 -6.69
N GLY A 55 11.78 -6.90 -5.80
CA GLY A 55 10.82 -6.82 -4.70
C GLY A 55 9.37 -6.71 -5.18
N ILE A 56 9.12 -5.96 -6.26
CA ILE A 56 7.78 -5.89 -6.86
C ILE A 56 7.35 -7.24 -7.41
N LYS A 57 8.22 -7.93 -8.16
CA LYS A 57 7.91 -9.26 -8.70
C LYS A 57 7.61 -10.25 -7.57
N ARG A 58 8.43 -10.26 -6.52
CA ARG A 58 8.21 -11.12 -5.35
C ARG A 58 6.88 -10.83 -4.66
N ALA A 59 6.54 -9.56 -4.50
CA ALA A 59 5.25 -9.16 -3.94
C ALA A 59 4.08 -9.63 -4.83
N GLU A 60 4.21 -9.58 -6.16
CA GLU A 60 3.18 -10.09 -7.07
C GLU A 60 3.00 -11.61 -6.99
N GLU A 61 4.07 -12.36 -6.77
CA GLU A 61 4.01 -13.82 -6.56
C GLU A 61 3.28 -14.14 -5.25
N LEU A 62 3.71 -13.53 -4.14
CA LEU A 62 3.08 -13.71 -2.83
C LEU A 62 1.61 -13.25 -2.83
N ALA A 63 1.30 -12.16 -3.53
CA ALA A 63 -0.07 -11.70 -3.69
C ALA A 63 -0.95 -12.77 -4.33
N LYS A 64 -0.46 -13.50 -5.35
CA LYS A 64 -1.21 -14.60 -5.97
C LYS A 64 -1.39 -15.76 -5.01
N GLU A 65 -0.35 -16.15 -4.27
CA GLU A 65 -0.41 -17.23 -3.28
C GLU A 65 -1.39 -16.91 -2.13
N LEU A 66 -1.38 -15.67 -1.68
CA LEU A 66 -2.25 -15.18 -0.62
C LEU A 66 -3.65 -14.80 -1.14
N GLY A 67 -3.88 -14.79 -2.45
CA GLY A 67 -5.16 -14.38 -3.05
C GLY A 67 -5.47 -12.90 -2.86
N MET A 68 -4.45 -12.05 -2.81
CA MET A 68 -4.58 -10.59 -2.85
C MET A 68 -4.80 -10.10 -4.28
N LYS A 69 -5.55 -9.01 -4.43
CA LYS A 69 -5.94 -8.50 -5.73
C LYS A 69 -5.04 -7.34 -6.15
N LYS A 70 -4.20 -7.55 -7.17
CA LYS A 70 -3.41 -6.47 -7.77
C LYS A 70 -4.34 -5.44 -8.41
N LEU A 71 -4.18 -4.17 -8.06
CA LEU A 71 -4.94 -3.09 -8.69
C LEU A 71 -4.43 -2.81 -10.11
N PRO A 72 -5.33 -2.52 -11.06
CA PRO A 72 -4.93 -2.03 -12.37
C PRO A 72 -4.28 -0.65 -12.24
N VAL A 73 -3.38 -0.32 -13.17
CA VAL A 73 -2.57 0.92 -13.15
C VAL A 73 -3.42 2.19 -12.93
N THR A 74 -4.61 2.25 -13.53
CA THR A 74 -5.53 3.39 -13.39
C THR A 74 -6.07 3.56 -11.97
N LYS A 75 -6.45 2.46 -11.30
CA LYS A 75 -6.87 2.50 -9.90
C LYS A 75 -5.68 2.71 -8.97
N ALA A 76 -4.57 2.01 -9.21
CA ALA A 76 -3.35 2.14 -8.43
C ALA A 76 -2.88 3.60 -8.38
N LYS A 77 -2.88 4.31 -9.52
CA LYS A 77 -2.51 5.73 -9.56
C LYS A 77 -3.42 6.60 -8.69
N LYS A 78 -4.75 6.41 -8.77
CA LYS A 78 -5.71 7.16 -7.93
C LYS A 78 -5.50 6.92 -6.43
N ILE A 79 -5.21 5.68 -6.06
CA ILE A 79 -4.92 5.33 -4.65
C ILE A 79 -3.58 5.93 -4.22
N ASP A 80 -2.54 5.84 -5.04
CA ASP A 80 -1.22 6.45 -4.78
C ASP A 80 -1.32 7.96 -4.55
N GLU A 81 -2.10 8.66 -5.39
CA GLU A 81 -2.37 10.10 -5.25
C GLU A 81 -3.04 10.41 -3.90
N LYS A 82 -4.10 9.67 -3.54
CA LYS A 82 -4.77 9.84 -2.24
C LYS A 82 -3.86 9.54 -1.05
N ILE A 83 -3.00 8.52 -1.15
CA ILE A 83 -2.03 8.20 -0.11
C ILE A 83 -1.05 9.37 0.08
N LYS A 84 -0.51 9.90 -1.02
CA LYS A 84 0.41 11.06 -0.99
C LYS A 84 -0.24 12.31 -0.42
N GLU A 85 -1.47 12.62 -0.83
CA GLU A 85 -2.21 13.78 -0.30
C GLU A 85 -2.35 13.71 1.23
N GLN A 86 -2.56 12.52 1.79
CA GLN A 86 -2.62 12.34 3.24
C GLN A 86 -1.27 12.43 3.93
N GLU A 87 -0.23 11.87 3.33
CA GLU A 87 1.14 11.96 3.87
C GLU A 87 1.64 13.41 3.88
N ASP A 88 1.40 14.17 2.81
CA ASP A 88 1.72 15.60 2.71
C ASP A 88 0.92 16.45 3.71
N SER A 89 -0.37 16.15 3.88
CA SER A 89 -1.21 16.83 4.88
C SER A 89 -0.72 16.58 6.31
N ALA A 90 -0.30 15.35 6.62
CA ALA A 90 0.27 15.01 7.93
C ALA A 90 1.63 15.68 8.17
N ALA A 91 2.48 15.78 7.13
CA ALA A 91 3.76 16.47 7.22
C ALA A 91 3.61 17.99 7.43
N THR A 92 2.61 18.60 6.77
CA THR A 92 2.35 20.04 6.87
C THR A 92 1.72 20.42 8.21
N GLY A 93 0.88 19.54 8.79
CA GLY A 93 0.27 19.75 10.11
C GLY A 93 1.26 19.82 11.28
N MET A 94 2.44 19.17 11.15
CA MET A 94 3.51 19.26 12.15
C MET A 94 4.36 20.53 12.02
N GLY A 95 4.37 21.17 10.85
CA GLY A 95 5.11 22.43 10.63
C GLY A 95 4.50 23.65 11.33
N MET A 96 3.21 23.59 11.71
CA MET A 96 2.53 24.65 12.47
C MET A 96 2.63 24.48 14.00
N ILE A 97 3.27 23.41 14.49
CA ILE A 97 3.52 23.16 15.91
C ILE A 97 4.95 23.59 16.29
N PHE A 98 5.60 24.46 15.52
CA PHE A 98 6.92 25.00 15.88
C PHE A 98 7.08 26.48 15.49
N ASP A 99 5.99 27.24 15.45
CA ASP A 99 5.99 28.72 15.44
C ASP A 99 5.42 29.24 16.77
#